data_AF-A0A917ZTN4-F1
#
_entry.id   AF-A0A917ZTN4-F1
#
_cell.length_a   1.000
_cell.length_b   1.000
_cell.length_c   1.000
_cell.angle_alpha   90.00
_cell.angle_beta   90.00
_cell.angle_gamma   90.00
#
_symmetry.space_group_name_H-M   'P 1'
#
loop_
_entity.id
_entity.type
_entity.pdbx_description
1 polymer ?
#
loop_
_entity_poly.entity_id
_entity_poly.type
_entity_poly.pdbx_seq_one_letter_code
_entity_poly.pdbx_strand_id
1 'polypeptide(L)'
;MGEIVGAGLLAHVPTIVLPEAERLRLNNGKEITLVTGLNRLREEVFARDDYDTVVVLDSHWATTVEFVVTAQQRRAGLFTSEELPRGMCRMPYDFPGDPELARNIARFADKHGTWITAIDDEYLPIYYATVNLWKYLGEGLPGKRWITIGVCQSGDMEDHLRLGRALADGIAATEGRRVLLIASGALSHTFWPLRELRDHEASDPVHIFTPEARAADNERIAWFAQGRHDEVLRTMPEFWKHKPEARFFHYLMMAGALGEGACTAPGRQYSEYENSIGTGQVHIWFDRPAGGWTAPRSTAQTH
;
A
#
# COMPACT_ATOMS: atom_id res chain seq x y z
N MET A 1 -10.00 3.04 22.89
CA MET A 1 -9.22 3.68 21.79
C MET A 1 -9.23 2.73 20.60
N GLY A 2 -9.34 3.23 19.38
CA GLY A 2 -9.07 2.41 18.20
C GLY A 2 -7.56 2.18 18.04
N GLU A 3 -7.18 1.25 17.18
CA GLU A 3 -5.80 0.82 17.05
C GLU A 3 -5.45 0.30 15.64
N ILE A 4 -4.20 0.56 15.24
CA ILE A 4 -3.62 -0.06 14.05
C ILE A 4 -3.07 -1.42 14.47
N VAL A 5 -3.64 -2.51 13.94
CA VAL A 5 -3.31 -3.89 14.35
C VAL A 5 -2.37 -4.60 13.37
N GLY A 6 -2.20 -4.06 12.16
CA GLY A 6 -1.25 -4.54 11.17
C GLY A 6 -1.10 -3.53 10.03
N ALA A 7 0.00 -3.64 9.30
CA ALA A 7 0.29 -2.74 8.19
C ALA A 7 1.01 -3.49 7.06
N GLY A 8 0.87 -3.06 5.81
CA GLY A 8 1.56 -3.68 4.69
C GLY A 8 1.96 -2.70 3.59
N LEU A 9 3.15 -2.89 3.03
CA LEU A 9 3.56 -2.32 1.75
C LEU A 9 3.30 -3.37 0.66
N LEU A 10 2.26 -3.17 -0.13
CA LEU A 10 1.76 -4.19 -1.06
C LEU A 10 1.71 -3.65 -2.49
N ALA A 11 2.40 -4.34 -3.40
CA ALA A 11 2.27 -4.12 -4.83
C ALA A 11 0.83 -4.35 -5.32
N HIS A 12 0.31 -3.49 -6.18
CA HIS A 12 -1.04 -3.63 -6.74
C HIS A 12 -1.03 -3.86 -8.25
N VAL A 13 0.10 -4.32 -8.79
CA VAL A 13 0.35 -4.31 -10.23
C VAL A 13 -0.74 -5.02 -11.03
N PRO A 14 -1.13 -4.47 -12.18
CA PRO A 14 -2.15 -5.04 -13.07
C PRO A 14 -1.98 -6.53 -13.36
N THR A 15 -0.73 -7.00 -13.46
CA THR A 15 -0.40 -8.39 -13.78
C THR A 15 -1.05 -9.38 -12.81
N ILE A 16 -1.23 -9.03 -11.54
CA ILE A 16 -1.82 -9.96 -10.56
C ILE A 16 -3.27 -10.33 -10.91
N VAL A 17 -4.04 -9.40 -11.48
CA VAL A 17 -5.46 -9.63 -11.81
C VAL A 17 -5.70 -10.10 -13.25
N LEU A 18 -4.65 -10.28 -14.06
CA LEU A 18 -4.79 -10.91 -15.37
C LEU A 18 -5.23 -12.37 -15.25
N PRO A 19 -5.86 -12.96 -16.29
CA PRO A 19 -6.13 -14.40 -16.30
C PRO A 19 -4.86 -15.23 -16.05
N GLU A 20 -4.98 -16.32 -15.29
CA GLU A 20 -3.85 -17.17 -14.90
C GLU A 20 -3.02 -17.64 -16.11
N ALA A 21 -3.68 -18.11 -17.18
CA ALA A 21 -3.00 -18.52 -18.41
C ALA A 21 -2.13 -17.41 -19.02
N GLU A 22 -2.55 -16.16 -18.91
CA GLU A 22 -1.79 -15.01 -19.39
C GLU A 22 -0.61 -14.71 -18.46
N ARG A 23 -0.79 -14.76 -17.13
CA ARG A 23 0.31 -14.58 -16.17
C ARG A 23 1.40 -15.63 -16.36
N LEU A 24 1.01 -16.90 -16.49
CA LEU A 24 1.94 -18.00 -16.76
C LEU A 24 2.67 -17.78 -18.09
N ARG A 25 1.97 -17.32 -19.14
CA ARG A 25 2.59 -17.02 -20.43
C ARG A 25 3.63 -15.90 -20.33
N LEU A 26 3.32 -14.83 -19.59
CA LEU A 26 4.22 -13.69 -19.39
C LEU A 26 5.46 -14.06 -18.56
N ASN A 27 5.34 -15.06 -17.68
CA ASN A 27 6.39 -15.42 -16.74
C ASN A 27 6.96 -16.84 -16.98
N ASN A 28 7.19 -17.20 -18.25
CA ASN A 28 7.89 -18.43 -18.64
C ASN A 28 7.30 -19.72 -18.04
N GLY A 29 5.97 -19.78 -17.93
CA GLY A 29 5.22 -20.91 -17.37
C GLY A 29 5.18 -20.97 -15.85
N LYS A 30 5.74 -19.98 -15.13
CA LYS A 30 5.74 -19.90 -13.67
C LYS A 30 4.72 -18.88 -13.18
N GLU A 31 4.05 -19.15 -12.08
CA GLU A 31 3.22 -18.13 -11.42
C GLU A 31 4.12 -17.07 -10.77
N ILE A 32 3.65 -15.82 -10.74
CA ILE A 32 4.34 -14.74 -10.04
C ILE A 32 4.11 -14.85 -8.54
N THR A 33 5.16 -14.59 -7.76
CA THR A 33 5.08 -14.72 -6.30
C THR A 33 4.23 -13.63 -5.65
N LEU A 34 3.99 -12.51 -6.35
CA LEU A 34 2.99 -11.51 -5.92
C LEU A 34 1.60 -12.15 -5.70
N VAL A 35 1.13 -12.99 -6.64
CA VAL A 35 -0.19 -13.64 -6.56
C VAL A 35 -0.24 -14.67 -5.44
N THR A 36 0.75 -15.56 -5.37
CA THR A 36 0.78 -16.58 -4.32
C THR A 36 1.01 -15.96 -2.94
N GLY A 37 1.76 -14.86 -2.86
CA GLY A 37 1.98 -14.06 -1.66
C GLY A 37 0.69 -13.42 -1.14
N LEU A 38 -0.15 -12.85 -2.01
CA LEU A 38 -1.46 -12.31 -1.61
C LEU A 38 -2.42 -13.40 -1.11
N ASN A 39 -2.41 -14.59 -1.72
CA ASN A 39 -3.20 -15.71 -1.23
C ASN A 39 -2.76 -16.14 0.17
N ARG A 40 -1.44 -16.23 0.40
CA ARG A 40 -0.89 -16.52 1.74
C ARG A 40 -1.22 -15.42 2.74
N LEU A 41 -1.08 -14.15 2.37
CA LEU A 41 -1.42 -13.02 3.22
C LEU A 41 -2.91 -13.01 3.57
N ARG A 42 -3.76 -13.37 2.60
CA ARG A 42 -5.19 -13.54 2.83
C ARG A 42 -5.48 -14.59 3.91
N GLU A 43 -4.87 -15.77 3.80
CA GLU A 43 -5.07 -16.87 4.75
C GLU A 43 -4.49 -16.57 6.13
N GLU A 44 -3.24 -16.11 6.16
CA GLU A 44 -2.46 -15.97 7.40
C GLU A 44 -2.83 -14.72 8.20
N VAL A 45 -3.42 -13.69 7.56
CA VAL A 45 -3.75 -12.40 8.19
C VAL A 45 -5.22 -12.04 7.98
N PHE A 46 -5.66 -11.81 6.75
CA PHE A 46 -6.98 -11.19 6.52
C PHE A 46 -8.17 -12.09 6.89
N ALA A 47 -8.01 -13.41 6.82
CA ALA A 47 -9.02 -14.38 7.23
C ALA A 47 -8.87 -14.81 8.71
N ARG A 48 -7.67 -14.67 9.27
CA ARG A 48 -7.33 -15.15 10.62
C ARG A 48 -7.48 -14.07 11.69
N ASP A 49 -6.98 -12.87 11.41
CA ASP A 49 -6.83 -11.81 12.39
C ASP A 49 -8.13 -11.02 12.53
N ASP A 50 -8.34 -10.48 13.73
CA ASP A 50 -9.53 -9.69 14.05
C ASP A 50 -9.25 -8.20 13.79
N TYR A 51 -9.97 -7.65 12.81
CA TYR A 51 -9.92 -6.27 12.37
C TYR A 51 -11.28 -5.85 11.80
N ASP A 52 -11.55 -4.56 11.77
CA ASP A 52 -12.83 -4.01 11.33
C ASP A 52 -12.74 -3.32 9.98
N THR A 53 -11.66 -2.57 9.77
CA THR A 53 -11.50 -1.67 8.63
C THR A 53 -10.09 -1.77 8.05
N VAL A 54 -10.02 -1.77 6.71
CA VAL A 54 -8.79 -1.60 5.96
C VAL A 54 -8.73 -0.17 5.44
N VAL A 55 -7.61 0.52 5.68
CA VAL A 55 -7.31 1.82 5.07
C VAL A 55 -6.25 1.61 4.00
N VAL A 56 -6.62 1.86 2.75
CA VAL A 56 -5.72 1.80 1.61
C VAL A 56 -5.17 3.18 1.33
N LEU A 57 -3.84 3.31 1.37
CA LEU A 57 -3.08 4.48 1.00
C LEU A 57 -2.67 4.31 -0.47
N ASP A 58 -3.46 4.89 -1.35
CA ASP A 58 -3.49 4.58 -2.78
C ASP A 58 -2.61 5.56 -3.58
N SER A 59 -1.57 5.02 -4.21
CA SER A 59 -0.61 5.80 -5.00
C SER A 59 -1.13 6.21 -6.39
N HIS A 60 -2.22 5.61 -6.88
CA HIS A 60 -2.86 5.97 -8.15
C HIS A 60 -3.94 7.04 -7.99
N TRP A 61 -4.49 7.19 -6.78
CA TRP A 61 -5.42 8.28 -6.51
C TRP A 61 -4.68 9.57 -6.16
N ALA A 62 -4.35 10.35 -7.18
CA ALA A 62 -3.72 11.66 -7.01
C ALA A 62 -4.76 12.78 -6.80
N THR A 63 -4.65 13.51 -5.69
CA THR A 63 -5.36 14.76 -5.43
C THR A 63 -4.41 15.95 -5.58
N THR A 64 -4.95 17.18 -5.68
CA THR A 64 -4.13 18.37 -5.97
C THR A 64 -4.07 19.39 -4.83
N VAL A 65 -5.16 19.60 -4.10
CA VAL A 65 -5.25 20.72 -3.14
C VAL A 65 -5.25 20.26 -1.69
N GLU A 66 -5.60 19.01 -1.42
CA GLU A 66 -5.76 18.44 -0.09
C GLU A 66 -5.73 16.92 -0.15
N PHE A 67 -5.54 16.27 0.98
CA PHE A 67 -5.76 14.83 1.08
C PHE A 67 -7.25 14.54 1.12
N VAL A 68 -7.66 13.45 0.48
CA VAL A 68 -9.06 13.02 0.47
C VAL A 68 -9.17 11.59 1.00
N VAL A 69 -10.10 11.37 1.92
CA VAL A 69 -10.47 10.06 2.44
C VAL A 69 -11.90 9.70 2.03
N THR A 70 -12.11 8.50 1.52
CA THR A 70 -13.46 8.02 1.16
C THR A 70 -14.33 7.85 2.39
N ALA A 71 -15.55 8.39 2.37
CA ALA A 71 -16.51 8.36 3.46
C ALA A 71 -17.90 7.84 3.05
N GLN A 72 -18.00 7.14 1.91
CA GLN A 72 -19.25 6.48 1.51
C GLN A 72 -19.62 5.36 2.49
N GLN A 73 -20.91 5.12 2.71
CA GLN A 73 -21.38 3.97 3.51
C GLN A 73 -21.06 2.62 2.85
N ARG A 74 -21.09 2.58 1.52
CA ARG A 74 -20.76 1.41 0.70
C ARG A 74 -20.22 1.90 -0.64
N ARG A 75 -19.25 1.19 -1.20
CA ARG A 75 -18.78 1.41 -2.56
C ARG A 75 -18.99 0.12 -3.35
N ALA A 76 -19.77 0.20 -4.41
CA ALA A 76 -20.08 -0.92 -5.27
C ALA A 76 -20.15 -0.47 -6.74
N GLY A 77 -19.74 -1.33 -7.66
CA GLY A 77 -19.82 -1.02 -9.08
C GLY A 77 -18.95 -1.90 -9.95
N LEU A 78 -18.74 -1.43 -11.18
CA LEU A 78 -17.81 -2.01 -12.14
C LEU A 78 -16.70 -1.00 -12.39
N PHE A 79 -15.47 -1.41 -12.13
CA PHE A 79 -14.28 -0.62 -12.40
C PHE A 79 -13.63 -1.05 -13.72
N THR A 80 -13.29 -0.08 -14.57
CA THR A 80 -12.42 -0.30 -15.72
C THR A 80 -11.23 0.63 -15.57
N SER A 81 -10.01 0.08 -15.62
CA SER A 81 -8.79 0.88 -15.56
C SER A 81 -8.66 1.74 -16.80
N GLU A 82 -8.42 3.02 -16.59
CA GLU A 82 -8.05 4.01 -17.61
C GLU A 82 -6.64 3.76 -18.18
N GLU A 83 -5.74 3.21 -17.36
CA GLU A 83 -4.36 2.90 -17.73
C GLU A 83 -4.28 1.59 -18.53
N LEU A 84 -4.95 0.54 -18.07
CA LEU A 84 -4.85 -0.81 -18.63
C LEU A 84 -6.24 -1.48 -18.80
N PRO A 85 -7.13 -0.89 -19.61
CA PRO A 85 -8.51 -1.36 -19.79
C PRO A 85 -8.59 -2.77 -20.38
N ARG A 86 -7.57 -3.23 -21.11
CA ARG A 86 -7.54 -4.59 -21.67
C ARG A 86 -7.46 -5.67 -20.59
N GLY A 87 -6.69 -5.41 -19.52
CA GLY A 87 -6.47 -6.35 -18.43
C GLY A 87 -7.48 -6.20 -17.29
N MET A 88 -8.02 -5.00 -17.10
CA MET A 88 -8.92 -4.65 -16.00
C MET A 88 -10.17 -3.97 -16.55
N CYS A 89 -11.04 -4.75 -17.17
CA CYS A 89 -12.31 -4.28 -17.75
C CYS A 89 -13.49 -4.77 -16.92
N ARG A 90 -14.36 -3.85 -16.48
CA ARG A 90 -15.60 -4.16 -15.73
C ARG A 90 -15.35 -5.08 -14.53
N MET A 91 -14.27 -4.84 -13.81
CA MET A 91 -13.93 -5.52 -12.56
C MET A 91 -15.00 -5.19 -11.51
N PRO A 92 -15.78 -6.17 -11.03
CA PRO A 92 -16.77 -5.90 -9.99
C PRO A 92 -16.07 -5.65 -8.66
N TYR A 93 -16.55 -4.66 -7.92
CA TYR A 93 -16.18 -4.42 -6.52
C TYR A 93 -17.43 -4.14 -5.70
N ASP A 94 -17.42 -4.56 -4.45
CA ASP A 94 -18.54 -4.31 -3.54
C ASP A 94 -18.14 -4.46 -2.06
N PHE A 95 -17.99 -3.35 -1.35
CA PHE A 95 -17.59 -3.36 0.06
C PHE A 95 -18.21 -2.23 0.88
N PRO A 96 -18.47 -2.44 2.18
CA PRO A 96 -18.88 -1.36 3.07
C PRO A 96 -17.70 -0.39 3.27
N GLY A 97 -18.00 0.91 3.33
CA GLY A 97 -17.04 1.93 3.74
C GLY A 97 -17.08 2.19 5.24
N ASP A 98 -16.33 3.19 5.70
CA ASP A 98 -16.23 3.54 7.12
C ASP A 98 -16.32 5.05 7.37
N PRO A 99 -17.52 5.65 7.25
CA PRO A 99 -17.68 7.11 7.29
C PRO A 99 -17.33 7.73 8.65
N GLU A 100 -17.51 6.97 9.73
CA GLU A 100 -17.13 7.38 11.08
C GLU A 100 -15.60 7.58 11.16
N LEU A 101 -14.83 6.57 10.76
CA LEU A 101 -13.38 6.64 10.75
C LEU A 101 -12.88 7.75 9.82
N ALA A 102 -13.44 7.85 8.61
CA ALA A 102 -13.08 8.89 7.64
C ALA A 102 -13.24 10.31 8.21
N ARG A 103 -14.38 10.58 8.87
CA ARG A 103 -14.63 11.88 9.52
C ARG A 103 -13.73 12.13 10.73
N ASN A 104 -13.41 11.09 11.50
CA ASN A 104 -12.45 11.21 12.61
C ASN A 104 -11.05 11.53 12.10
N ILE A 105 -10.58 10.91 11.02
CA ILE A 105 -9.29 11.25 10.38
C ILE A 105 -9.27 12.72 9.95
N ALA A 106 -10.31 13.16 9.23
CA ALA A 106 -10.41 14.54 8.75
C ALA A 106 -10.38 15.57 9.89
N ARG A 107 -11.00 15.26 11.04
CA ARG A 107 -11.03 16.12 12.23
C ARG A 107 -9.63 16.44 12.80
N PHE A 108 -8.63 15.61 12.56
CA PHE A 108 -7.26 15.82 13.06
C PHE A 108 -6.36 16.60 12.09
N ALA A 109 -6.86 17.03 10.93
CA ALA A 109 -6.09 17.77 9.94
C ALA A 109 -5.42 19.03 10.54
N ASP A 110 -6.19 19.87 11.24
CA ASP A 110 -5.69 21.12 11.84
C ASP A 110 -4.61 20.87 12.91
N LYS A 111 -4.76 19.81 13.72
CA LYS A 111 -3.78 19.44 14.76
C LYS A 111 -2.39 19.18 14.16
N HIS A 112 -2.35 18.63 12.95
CA HIS A 112 -1.11 18.30 12.25
C HIS A 112 -0.73 19.32 11.17
N GLY A 113 -1.49 20.43 11.05
CA GLY A 113 -1.22 21.48 10.07
C GLY A 113 -1.26 20.96 8.63
N THR A 114 -2.29 20.19 8.29
CA THR A 114 -2.56 19.65 6.96
C THR A 114 -4.05 19.82 6.60
N TRP A 115 -4.46 19.40 5.40
CA TRP A 115 -5.84 19.48 4.93
C TRP A 115 -6.32 18.09 4.51
N ILE A 116 -7.41 17.64 5.11
CA ILE A 116 -7.99 16.32 4.87
C ILE A 116 -9.50 16.47 4.77
N THR A 117 -10.05 16.07 3.64
CA THR A 117 -11.50 16.08 3.43
C THR A 117 -12.05 14.66 3.32
N ALA A 118 -13.07 14.37 4.14
CA ALA A 118 -13.85 13.14 4.05
C ALA A 118 -14.96 13.31 3.01
N ILE A 119 -14.92 12.53 1.93
CA ILE A 119 -15.85 12.65 0.79
C ILE A 119 -16.75 11.43 0.69
N ASP A 120 -18.06 11.63 0.79
CA ASP A 120 -19.09 10.60 0.65
C ASP A 120 -19.89 10.69 -0.67
N ASP A 121 -19.41 11.46 -1.64
CA ASP A 121 -19.99 11.56 -2.98
C ASP A 121 -19.98 10.20 -3.71
N GLU A 122 -21.15 9.77 -4.20
CA GLU A 122 -21.32 8.47 -4.87
C GLU A 122 -20.62 8.37 -6.23
N TYR A 123 -20.27 9.51 -6.84
CA TYR A 123 -19.57 9.59 -8.12
C TYR A 123 -18.06 9.68 -7.98
N LEU A 124 -17.53 9.71 -6.76
CA LEU A 124 -16.09 9.70 -6.52
C LEU A 124 -15.48 8.40 -7.09
N PRO A 125 -14.52 8.49 -8.04
CA PRO A 125 -13.96 7.33 -8.71
C PRO A 125 -13.18 6.43 -7.75
N ILE A 126 -13.01 5.17 -8.14
CA ILE A 126 -12.13 4.20 -7.48
C ILE A 126 -11.01 3.84 -8.45
N TYR A 127 -9.83 3.51 -7.91
CA TYR A 127 -8.64 3.19 -8.68
C TYR A 127 -8.21 1.74 -8.46
N TYR A 128 -7.47 1.21 -9.43
CA TYR A 128 -7.11 -0.21 -9.44
C TYR A 128 -6.19 -0.61 -8.29
N ALA A 129 -5.40 0.33 -7.76
CA ALA A 129 -4.53 0.06 -6.61
C ALA A 129 -5.32 -0.36 -5.36
N THR A 130 -6.54 0.16 -5.19
CA THR A 130 -7.51 -0.33 -4.19
C THR A 130 -8.21 -1.60 -4.66
N VAL A 131 -8.77 -1.61 -5.88
CA VAL A 131 -9.63 -2.72 -6.36
C VAL A 131 -8.87 -4.04 -6.43
N ASN A 132 -7.64 -4.04 -6.94
CA ASN A 132 -6.83 -5.23 -7.11
C ASN A 132 -6.52 -5.89 -5.76
N LEU A 133 -6.11 -5.10 -4.75
CA LEU A 133 -5.83 -5.63 -3.42
C LEU A 133 -7.11 -6.07 -2.70
N TRP A 134 -8.21 -5.33 -2.83
CA TRP A 134 -9.51 -5.76 -2.30
C TRP A 134 -9.95 -7.11 -2.88
N LYS A 135 -9.73 -7.34 -4.18
CA LYS A 135 -10.11 -8.59 -4.85
C LYS A 135 -9.45 -9.82 -4.20
N TYR A 136 -8.19 -9.71 -3.78
CA TYR A 136 -7.47 -10.78 -3.09
C TYR A 136 -7.75 -10.83 -1.59
N LEU A 137 -7.73 -9.68 -0.94
CA LEU A 137 -7.62 -9.58 0.51
C LEU A 137 -8.96 -9.30 1.20
N GLY A 138 -9.92 -8.70 0.51
CA GLY A 138 -11.22 -8.30 1.05
C GLY A 138 -12.41 -9.11 0.54
N GLU A 139 -12.41 -9.52 -0.73
CA GLU A 139 -13.56 -10.19 -1.34
C GLU A 139 -13.96 -11.45 -0.57
N GLY A 140 -15.27 -11.61 -0.33
CA GLY A 140 -15.83 -12.74 0.42
C GLY A 140 -15.64 -12.71 1.94
N LEU A 141 -14.96 -11.71 2.53
CA LEU A 141 -14.93 -11.55 3.99
C LEU A 141 -16.14 -10.74 4.47
N PRO A 142 -16.95 -11.28 5.39
CA PRO A 142 -18.12 -10.59 5.87
C PRO A 142 -17.75 -9.41 6.77
N GLY A 143 -18.43 -8.28 6.58
CA GLY A 143 -18.39 -7.13 7.49
C GLY A 143 -17.10 -6.32 7.52
N LYS A 144 -16.08 -6.67 6.72
CA LYS A 144 -14.82 -5.92 6.64
C LYS A 144 -15.00 -4.66 5.80
N ARG A 145 -14.73 -3.50 6.41
CA ARG A 145 -14.85 -2.19 5.76
C ARG A 145 -13.57 -1.83 5.04
N TRP A 146 -13.69 -1.06 3.96
CA TRP A 146 -12.56 -0.55 3.20
C TRP A 146 -12.76 0.94 2.94
N ILE A 147 -11.76 1.73 3.30
CA ILE A 147 -11.65 3.14 2.91
C ILE A 147 -10.30 3.38 2.23
N THR A 148 -10.27 4.37 1.35
CA THR A 148 -9.07 4.76 0.61
C THR A 148 -8.69 6.19 0.96
N ILE A 149 -7.40 6.48 1.01
CA ILE A 149 -6.82 7.83 1.04
C ILE A 149 -5.87 7.96 -0.15
N GLY A 150 -6.03 9.01 -0.95
CA GLY A 150 -5.16 9.31 -2.07
C GLY A 150 -3.88 10.07 -1.66
N VAL A 151 -2.90 10.10 -2.56
CA VAL A 151 -1.70 10.93 -2.44
C VAL A 151 -1.97 12.37 -2.92
N CYS A 152 -1.45 13.38 -2.22
CA CYS A 152 -1.61 14.77 -2.64
C CYS A 152 -0.37 15.19 -3.46
N GLN A 153 -0.51 15.35 -4.78
CA GLN A 153 0.62 15.53 -5.69
C GLN A 153 1.41 16.83 -5.47
N SER A 154 0.78 17.85 -4.88
CA SER A 154 1.43 19.10 -4.51
C SER A 154 2.22 19.02 -3.21
N GLY A 155 1.99 17.98 -2.39
CA GLY A 155 2.62 17.80 -1.09
C GLY A 155 4.06 17.30 -1.19
N ASP A 156 4.83 17.56 -0.15
CA ASP A 156 6.16 16.99 0.05
C ASP A 156 6.16 15.83 1.06
N MET A 157 7.34 15.38 1.48
CA MET A 157 7.46 14.29 2.44
C MET A 157 6.81 14.62 3.78
N GLU A 158 6.98 15.82 4.32
CA GLU A 158 6.41 16.20 5.61
C GLU A 158 4.89 16.31 5.54
N ASP A 159 4.32 16.79 4.42
CA ASP A 159 2.86 16.82 4.24
C ASP A 159 2.24 15.42 4.34
N HIS A 160 2.89 14.42 3.74
CA HIS A 160 2.43 13.03 3.78
C HIS A 160 2.65 12.37 5.16
N LEU A 161 3.72 12.73 5.87
CA LEU A 161 3.93 12.31 7.26
C LEU A 161 2.85 12.89 8.18
N ARG A 162 2.49 14.18 8.00
CA ARG A 162 1.40 14.85 8.74
C ARG A 162 0.05 14.20 8.51
N LEU A 163 -0.26 13.82 7.27
CA LEU A 163 -1.44 13.00 6.98
C LEU A 163 -1.41 11.69 7.78
N GLY A 164 -0.26 10.99 7.78
CA GLY A 164 -0.09 9.77 8.56
C GLY A 164 -0.34 9.96 10.06
N ARG A 165 0.20 11.03 10.65
CA ARG A 165 -0.04 11.37 12.07
C ARG A 165 -1.52 11.66 12.34
N ALA A 166 -2.21 12.38 11.45
CA ALA A 166 -3.65 12.63 11.54
C ALA A 166 -4.48 11.35 11.40
N LEU A 167 -4.06 10.43 10.52
CA LEU A 167 -4.65 9.10 10.38
C LEU A 167 -4.54 8.31 11.69
N ALA A 168 -3.36 8.26 12.33
CA ALA A 168 -3.19 7.58 13.61
C ALA A 168 -4.09 8.15 14.72
N ASP A 169 -4.18 9.48 14.84
CA ASP A 169 -5.07 10.12 15.81
C ASP A 169 -6.56 9.85 15.50
N GLY A 170 -6.95 9.87 14.21
CA GLY A 170 -8.31 9.55 13.76
C GLY A 170 -8.71 8.11 14.09
N ILE A 171 -7.79 7.16 13.90
CA ILE A 171 -7.97 5.76 14.30
C ILE A 171 -8.10 5.67 15.82
N ALA A 172 -7.20 6.31 16.58
CA ALA A 172 -7.23 6.29 18.04
C ALA A 172 -8.56 6.82 18.59
N ALA A 173 -9.11 7.88 18.00
CA ALA A 173 -10.38 8.48 18.37
C ALA A 173 -11.62 7.65 17.97
N THR A 174 -11.47 6.64 17.11
CA THR A 174 -12.56 5.75 16.70
C THR A 174 -12.60 4.55 17.64
N GLU A 175 -13.41 4.62 18.71
CA GLU A 175 -13.37 3.66 19.81
C GLU A 175 -13.58 2.20 19.37
N GLY A 176 -12.70 1.32 19.85
CA GLY A 176 -12.78 -0.13 19.61
C GLY A 176 -12.40 -0.57 18.20
N ARG A 177 -12.12 0.37 17.29
CA ARG A 177 -11.85 0.07 15.89
C ARG A 177 -10.46 -0.52 15.70
N ARG A 178 -10.38 -1.70 15.08
CA ARG A 178 -9.11 -2.34 14.70
C ARG A 178 -8.87 -2.14 13.21
N VAL A 179 -7.75 -1.51 12.88
CA VAL A 179 -7.46 -1.04 11.54
C VAL A 179 -6.23 -1.72 10.96
N LEU A 180 -6.34 -2.19 9.72
CA LEU A 180 -5.20 -2.57 8.89
C LEU A 180 -4.84 -1.42 7.96
N LEU A 181 -3.56 -1.09 7.86
CA LEU A 181 -3.06 -0.11 6.89
C LEU A 181 -2.44 -0.82 5.69
N ILE A 182 -2.74 -0.36 4.48
CA ILE A 182 -2.11 -0.85 3.26
C ILE A 182 -1.51 0.34 2.51
N ALA A 183 -0.19 0.46 2.51
CA ALA A 183 0.54 1.26 1.54
C ALA A 183 0.51 0.53 0.19
N SER A 184 -0.42 0.92 -0.68
CA SER A 184 -0.64 0.31 -1.99
C SER A 184 0.27 0.99 -3.01
N GLY A 185 1.37 0.33 -3.35
CA GLY A 185 2.45 0.90 -4.14
C GLY A 185 3.67 0.01 -4.32
N ALA A 186 4.48 0.42 -5.27
CA ALA A 186 5.73 -0.19 -5.68
C ALA A 186 6.95 0.60 -5.19
N LEU A 187 8.12 0.03 -5.41
CA LEU A 187 9.42 0.63 -5.12
C LEU A 187 9.87 1.53 -6.30
N SER A 188 11.06 1.30 -6.86
CA SER A 188 11.50 2.04 -8.05
C SER A 188 10.50 1.89 -9.21
N HIS A 189 10.21 2.99 -9.91
CA HIS A 189 9.05 3.04 -10.79
C HIS A 189 9.33 3.74 -12.13
N THR A 190 10.32 3.21 -12.85
CA THR A 190 10.62 3.62 -14.23
C THR A 190 10.28 2.48 -15.20
N PHE A 191 9.46 2.78 -16.20
CA PHE A 191 9.06 1.80 -17.22
C PHE A 191 10.04 1.75 -18.40
N TRP A 192 10.16 0.58 -19.02
CA TRP A 192 10.80 0.46 -20.33
C TRP A 192 9.98 1.20 -21.41
N PRO A 193 10.64 1.77 -22.44
CA PRO A 193 9.93 2.37 -23.57
C PRO A 193 8.98 1.37 -24.23
N LEU A 194 7.82 1.85 -24.70
CA LEU A 194 6.78 1.00 -25.29
C LEU A 194 7.28 0.02 -26.37
N ARG A 195 8.31 0.42 -27.13
CA ARG A 195 8.90 -0.40 -28.20
C ARG A 195 9.65 -1.64 -27.71
N GLU A 196 10.13 -1.61 -26.48
CA GLU A 196 10.93 -2.66 -25.84
C GLU A 196 10.15 -3.34 -24.69
N LEU A 197 9.05 -2.72 -24.25
CA LEU A 197 8.26 -3.10 -23.08
C LEU A 197 7.96 -4.60 -22.97
N ARG A 198 7.63 -5.26 -24.10
CA ARG A 198 7.29 -6.69 -24.14
C ARG A 198 8.47 -7.62 -23.83
N ASP A 199 9.69 -7.15 -24.04
CA ASP A 199 10.91 -7.91 -23.73
C ASP A 199 11.22 -7.88 -22.22
N HIS A 200 10.45 -7.11 -21.45
CA HIS A 200 10.64 -6.88 -20.01
C HIS A 200 9.38 -7.18 -19.17
N GLU A 201 8.45 -8.00 -19.69
CA GLU A 201 7.20 -8.36 -18.98
C GLU A 201 7.38 -9.46 -17.92
N ALA A 202 8.44 -10.28 -18.00
CA ALA A 202 8.67 -11.37 -17.04
C ALA A 202 9.03 -10.85 -15.63
N SER A 203 8.74 -11.63 -14.58
CA SER A 203 8.90 -11.17 -13.19
C SER A 203 10.35 -11.17 -12.69
N ASP A 204 11.30 -11.64 -13.50
CA ASP A 204 12.72 -11.68 -13.13
C ASP A 204 13.28 -10.26 -12.90
N PRO A 205 13.88 -9.97 -11.73
CA PRO A 205 14.47 -8.67 -11.41
C PRO A 205 15.62 -8.22 -12.33
N VAL A 206 16.11 -9.06 -13.24
CA VAL A 206 17.01 -8.64 -14.33
C VAL A 206 16.37 -7.58 -15.23
N HIS A 207 15.03 -7.55 -15.31
CA HIS A 207 14.29 -6.61 -16.14
C HIS A 207 13.97 -5.27 -15.44
N ILE A 208 14.37 -5.07 -14.18
CA ILE A 208 14.28 -3.76 -13.53
C ILE A 208 15.06 -2.73 -14.34
N PHE A 209 14.51 -1.52 -14.49
CA PHE A 209 14.97 -0.54 -15.48
C PHE A 209 16.47 -0.22 -15.40
N THR A 210 17.04 -0.16 -14.19
CA THR A 210 18.50 -0.14 -14.03
C THR A 210 18.98 -1.03 -12.87
N PRO A 211 20.22 -1.53 -12.92
CA PRO A 211 20.84 -2.24 -11.79
C PRO A 211 20.90 -1.41 -10.50
N GLU A 212 21.06 -0.09 -10.60
CA GLU A 212 21.10 0.81 -9.44
C GLU A 212 19.72 0.92 -8.78
N ALA A 213 18.65 1.00 -9.58
CA ALA A 213 17.28 0.97 -9.06
C ALA A 213 17.00 -0.35 -8.33
N ARG A 214 17.40 -1.48 -8.94
CA ARG A 214 17.33 -2.81 -8.33
C ARG A 214 18.09 -2.88 -7.01
N ALA A 215 19.33 -2.39 -6.96
CA ALA A 215 20.16 -2.41 -5.76
C ALA A 215 19.53 -1.57 -4.64
N ALA A 216 19.05 -0.38 -4.99
CA ALA A 216 18.42 0.50 -4.06
C ALA A 216 17.12 -0.12 -3.50
N ASP A 217 16.28 -0.74 -4.32
CA ASP A 217 15.07 -1.44 -3.86
C ASP A 217 15.37 -2.56 -2.85
N ASN A 218 16.39 -3.39 -3.14
CA ASN A 218 16.84 -4.44 -2.24
C ASN A 218 17.34 -3.89 -0.90
N GLU A 219 17.99 -2.72 -0.91
CA GLU A 219 18.42 -2.04 0.32
C GLU A 219 17.24 -1.66 1.22
N ARG A 220 16.14 -1.13 0.64
CA ARG A 220 14.92 -0.82 1.44
C ARG A 220 14.29 -2.07 1.98
N ILE A 221 14.17 -3.12 1.16
CA ILE A 221 13.62 -4.42 1.58
C ILE A 221 14.42 -4.96 2.77
N ALA A 222 15.75 -4.89 2.71
CA ALA A 222 16.62 -5.31 3.82
C ALA A 222 16.40 -4.47 5.08
N TRP A 223 16.20 -3.15 4.97
CA TRP A 223 15.85 -2.30 6.10
C TRP A 223 14.46 -2.60 6.67
N PHE A 224 13.46 -2.84 5.82
CA PHE A 224 12.13 -3.26 6.26
C PHE A 224 12.19 -4.57 7.05
N ALA A 225 12.93 -5.57 6.57
CA ALA A 225 13.11 -6.83 7.28
C ALA A 225 13.71 -6.63 8.69
N GLN A 226 14.54 -5.60 8.88
CA GLN A 226 15.18 -5.26 10.16
C GLN A 226 14.37 -4.25 11.01
N GLY A 227 13.20 -3.79 10.54
CA GLY A 227 12.45 -2.71 11.18
C GLY A 227 13.23 -1.39 11.25
N ARG A 228 14.11 -1.14 10.26
CA ARG A 228 14.90 0.09 10.10
C ARG A 228 14.14 1.16 9.32
N HIS A 229 12.93 1.50 9.76
CA HIS A 229 12.14 2.58 9.15
C HIS A 229 12.87 3.93 9.21
N ASP A 230 13.72 4.13 10.22
CA ASP A 230 14.63 5.25 10.36
C ASP A 230 15.56 5.42 9.14
N GLU A 231 16.16 4.33 8.66
CA GLU A 231 17.05 4.38 7.50
C GLU A 231 16.30 4.64 6.20
N VAL A 232 15.12 4.03 6.04
CA VAL A 232 14.26 4.26 4.86
C VAL A 232 13.89 5.74 4.76
N LEU A 233 13.46 6.36 5.86
CA LEU A 233 13.09 7.78 5.87
C LEU A 233 14.30 8.69 5.66
N ARG A 234 15.42 8.41 6.33
CA ARG A 234 16.65 9.21 6.23
C ARG A 234 17.21 9.25 4.80
N THR A 235 17.04 8.16 4.04
CA THR A 235 17.62 7.99 2.70
C THR A 235 16.61 8.23 1.55
N MET A 236 15.45 8.82 1.86
CA MET A 236 14.46 9.18 0.83
C MET A 236 15.01 10.09 -0.28
N PRO A 237 15.84 11.13 0.00
CA PRO A 237 16.43 11.96 -1.04
C PRO A 237 17.25 11.16 -2.07
N GLU A 238 17.95 10.12 -1.62
CA GLU A 238 18.66 9.19 -2.48
C GLU A 238 17.70 8.29 -3.26
N PHE A 239 16.64 7.79 -2.61
CA PHE A 239 15.65 6.95 -3.29
C PHE A 239 14.92 7.68 -4.41
N TRP A 240 14.57 8.95 -4.22
CA TRP A 240 13.85 9.71 -5.24
C TRP A 240 14.58 9.79 -6.58
N LYS A 241 15.91 9.59 -6.63
CA LYS A 241 16.68 9.48 -7.88
C LYS A 241 16.24 8.31 -8.77
N HIS A 242 15.63 7.27 -8.18
CA HIS A 242 15.09 6.10 -8.86
C HIS A 242 13.59 6.20 -9.15
N LYS A 243 13.00 7.40 -8.98
CA LYS A 243 11.60 7.71 -9.29
C LYS A 243 10.63 6.66 -8.71
N PRO A 244 10.58 6.49 -7.38
CA PRO A 244 9.65 5.55 -6.79
C PRO A 244 8.19 5.95 -7.05
N GLU A 245 7.29 4.97 -7.02
CA GLU A 245 5.89 5.17 -7.36
C GLU A 245 5.26 6.26 -6.49
N ALA A 246 4.63 7.25 -7.12
CA ALA A 246 4.07 8.43 -6.44
C ALA A 246 5.05 9.05 -5.41
N ARG A 247 6.34 9.12 -5.75
CA ARG A 247 7.41 9.61 -4.85
C ARG A 247 7.51 8.85 -3.51
N PHE A 248 7.02 7.61 -3.48
CA PHE A 248 6.91 6.75 -2.29
C PHE A 248 5.96 7.27 -1.21
N PHE A 249 5.02 8.15 -1.57
CA PHE A 249 4.11 8.78 -0.63
C PHE A 249 3.16 7.82 0.08
N HIS A 250 2.75 6.74 -0.57
CA HIS A 250 1.94 5.67 0.04
C HIS A 250 2.62 5.08 1.29
N TYR A 251 3.93 4.82 1.22
CA TYR A 251 4.71 4.40 2.38
C TYR A 251 4.89 5.52 3.40
N LEU A 252 5.15 6.76 2.97
CA LEU A 252 5.35 7.88 3.90
C LEU A 252 4.11 8.18 4.75
N MET A 253 2.91 8.09 4.17
CA MET A 253 1.65 8.19 4.90
C MET A 253 1.51 7.06 5.94
N MET A 254 1.87 5.82 5.57
CA MET A 254 1.88 4.70 6.50
C MET A 254 2.90 4.91 7.62
N ALA A 255 4.12 5.31 7.28
CA ALA A 255 5.18 5.58 8.25
C ALA A 255 4.76 6.65 9.26
N GLY A 256 4.13 7.75 8.81
CA GLY A 256 3.57 8.77 9.69
C GLY A 256 2.57 8.21 10.70
N ALA A 257 1.74 7.25 10.28
CA ALA A 257 0.76 6.61 11.17
C ALA A 257 1.37 5.60 12.15
N LEU A 258 2.53 5.02 11.82
CA LEU A 258 3.21 4.00 12.64
C LEU A 258 4.28 4.59 13.58
N GLY A 259 4.49 5.92 13.58
CA GLY A 259 5.50 6.58 14.41
C GLY A 259 6.84 6.84 13.72
N GLU A 260 6.85 6.86 12.39
CA GLU A 260 7.95 7.32 11.55
C GLU A 260 9.26 6.55 11.81
N GLY A 261 10.38 7.26 12.03
CA GLY A 261 11.66 6.64 12.32
C GLY A 261 11.71 5.90 13.65
N ALA A 262 10.74 6.12 14.54
CA ALA A 262 10.60 5.36 15.77
C ALA A 262 9.90 4.02 15.55
N CYS A 263 9.29 3.76 14.39
CA CYS A 263 8.70 2.46 14.07
C CYS A 263 9.79 1.38 14.03
N THR A 264 9.59 0.29 14.78
CA THR A 264 10.55 -0.81 14.89
C THR A 264 10.01 -2.14 14.38
N ALA A 265 8.82 -2.15 13.78
CA ALA A 265 8.18 -3.37 13.29
C ALA A 265 9.01 -4.02 12.17
N PRO A 266 9.47 -5.27 12.32
CA PRO A 266 10.14 -5.97 11.24
C PRO A 266 9.15 -6.39 10.15
N GLY A 267 9.56 -6.28 8.91
CA GLY A 267 8.80 -6.69 7.74
C GLY A 267 8.92 -8.20 7.49
N ARG A 268 7.77 -8.87 7.40
CA ARG A 268 7.61 -10.22 6.89
C ARG A 268 7.27 -10.18 5.41
N GLN A 269 8.20 -10.62 4.58
CA GLN A 269 8.04 -10.64 3.14
C GLN A 269 7.10 -11.79 2.71
N TYR A 270 6.13 -11.47 1.85
CA TYR A 270 5.10 -12.39 1.36
C TYR A 270 5.28 -12.81 -0.10
N SER A 271 6.01 -12.02 -0.88
CA SER A 271 6.42 -12.32 -2.25
C SER A 271 7.92 -12.16 -2.40
N GLU A 272 8.53 -12.75 -3.42
CA GLU A 272 9.86 -12.31 -3.85
C GLU A 272 9.82 -10.85 -4.32
N TYR A 273 10.99 -10.23 -4.40
CA TYR A 273 11.15 -8.98 -5.14
C TYR A 273 11.10 -9.29 -6.63
N GLU A 274 10.11 -8.73 -7.32
CA GLU A 274 9.80 -9.06 -8.72
C GLU A 274 9.73 -7.82 -9.60
N ASN A 275 10.03 -8.00 -10.88
CA ASN A 275 9.86 -7.00 -11.92
C ASN A 275 8.40 -6.92 -12.39
N SER A 276 7.96 -5.71 -12.71
CA SER A 276 6.81 -5.48 -13.58
C SER A 276 7.15 -4.36 -14.57
N ILE A 277 7.65 -4.73 -15.75
CA ILE A 277 7.92 -3.81 -16.87
C ILE A 277 8.95 -2.71 -16.50
N GLY A 278 9.95 -3.05 -15.70
CA GLY A 278 11.01 -2.13 -15.25
C GLY A 278 10.82 -1.59 -13.84
N THR A 279 9.64 -1.80 -13.24
CA THR A 279 9.30 -1.35 -11.87
C THR A 279 9.53 -2.45 -10.84
N GLY A 280 9.92 -2.06 -9.62
CA GLY A 280 10.22 -2.98 -8.52
C GLY A 280 9.02 -3.25 -7.62
N GLN A 281 8.65 -4.52 -7.48
CA GLN A 281 7.42 -4.96 -6.80
C GLN A 281 7.71 -5.91 -5.66
N VAL A 282 6.99 -5.78 -4.54
CA VAL A 282 7.09 -6.68 -3.39
C VAL A 282 5.84 -6.58 -2.50
N HIS A 283 5.56 -7.63 -1.74
CA HIS A 283 4.64 -7.62 -0.61
C HIS A 283 5.41 -7.77 0.69
N ILE A 284 5.31 -6.76 1.56
CA ILE A 284 5.89 -6.79 2.90
C ILE A 284 4.78 -6.47 3.90
N TRP A 285 4.61 -7.36 4.88
CA TRP A 285 3.66 -7.20 5.96
C TRP A 285 4.40 -6.89 7.26
N PHE A 286 3.86 -5.96 8.05
CA PHE A 286 4.37 -5.58 9.35
C PHE A 286 3.32 -5.96 10.40
N ASP A 287 3.64 -6.99 11.18
CA ASP A 287 2.85 -7.37 12.34
C ASP A 287 3.08 -6.32 13.44
N ARG A 288 2.02 -5.92 14.15
CA ARG A 288 2.17 -4.98 15.27
C ARG A 288 3.06 -5.60 16.36
N PRO A 289 4.17 -4.96 16.76
CA PRO A 289 4.99 -5.49 17.85
C PRO A 289 4.20 -5.53 19.17
N ALA A 290 4.49 -6.50 20.04
CA ALA A 290 3.80 -6.65 21.32
C ALA A 290 3.90 -5.39 22.22
N GLY A 291 5.02 -4.67 22.14
CA GLY A 291 5.21 -3.39 22.85
C GLY A 291 4.58 -2.17 22.16
N GLY A 292 3.96 -2.34 20.99
CA GLY A 292 3.51 -1.27 20.10
C GLY A 292 4.52 -0.92 19.00
N TRP A 293 4.06 -0.14 18.02
CA TRP A 293 4.82 0.21 16.81
C TRP A 293 6.16 0.89 17.09
N THR A 294 6.26 1.66 18.16
CA THR A 294 7.45 2.43 18.55
C THR A 294 8.17 1.86 19.77
N ALA A 295 7.90 0.60 20.15
CA ALA A 295 8.64 -0.03 21.22
C ALA A 295 10.12 -0.22 20.85
N PRO A 296 11.05 -0.15 21.82
CA PRO A 296 12.44 -0.48 21.55
C PRO A 296 12.56 -1.87 20.92
N ARG A 297 13.46 -2.01 19.93
CA ARG A 297 13.73 -3.30 19.29
C ARG A 297 14.07 -4.33 20.36
N SER A 298 13.39 -5.47 20.34
CA SER A 298 13.79 -6.59 21.20
C SER A 298 15.22 -6.97 20.83
N THR A 299 16.14 -6.82 21.79
CA THR A 299 17.48 -7.39 21.67
C THR A 299 17.34 -8.89 21.85
N ALA A 300 16.90 -9.60 20.81
CA ALA A 300 16.96 -11.05 20.81
C ALA A 300 18.43 -11.45 20.96
N GLN A 301 18.75 -12.11 22.07
CA GLN A 301 20.07 -12.63 22.39
C GLN A 301 20.54 -13.52 21.24
N THR A 302 21.67 -13.17 20.65
CA THR A 302 22.49 -14.10 19.87
C THR A 302 22.84 -15.28 20.78
N HIS A 303 22.20 -16.42 20.54
CA HIS A 303 22.64 -17.72 21.03
C HIS A 303 23.50 -18.41 19.97
#